data_AF-D6CP50-F1
#
_entry.id   AF-D6CP50-F1
#
_cell.length_a   1.000
_cell.length_b   1.000
_cell.length_c   1.000
_cell.angle_alpha   90.00
_cell.angle_beta   90.00
_cell.angle_gamma   90.00
#
_symmetry.space_group_name_H-M   'P 1'
#
loop_
_entity.id
_entity.type
_entity.pdbx_description
1 polymer ?
#
loop_
_entity_poly.entity_id
_entity_poly.type
_entity_poly.pdbx_seq_one_letter_code
_entity_poly.pdbx_strand_id
1 'polypeptide(L)'
;MQQSRRRFIQKSLFSLPALGSLAACGGGGGAGASSGSTSQVAGNQTAPVTGSQGTASNSVTPAATSTPVTVPPGTDLSKGLTQYGKSPVPYSALSKPAKGATVTDPDFGAKIIRITDCVGDFNNLCVAPAYPTAMAWNCDETRFILYVPGSTAQNGGQQGWAMYDGTTYAFIKFLDINPGDVEQFYWDHADPATLRYIDNHSSGSTNLADLTAINVETGVKTIIHSFLPNGLPPGCPSGTQGVRCGYPFALGVNAQGQRIWGLGAFGSNVPNVSGELGMWVFGFNEATGAFTLYDTSVVPQPQARGSTPFPSVSGKFFIWNAAVGLESQPTTQSAVLDASTGKLVRWVNFDTNEHCDTAMDASGNDLLVGSQFSRNTGGNGNVIVCNLNTGAVSNDVGESSGWGYPTTGSLSGSTAWKNPSWVVTGMTGNIYSTGSNGVASPGSSGNSGPTANPCTILDQELMITNLTSGVTWRIAHHRSTGNYSNASQSNYWAQPNVTFSTSGTRILFNSDWGDGDPSNPVVNPNAAVDTYVLILPSYA
;
A
#
# COMPACT_ATOMS: atom_id res chain seq x y z
N MET A 1 28.59 -25.30 -7.41
CA MET A 1 27.50 -26.08 -6.78
C MET A 1 26.53 -25.11 -6.13
N GLN A 2 25.49 -24.72 -6.87
CA GLN A 2 24.46 -23.79 -6.43
C GLN A 2 23.43 -24.53 -5.58
N GLN A 3 23.28 -24.17 -4.31
CA GLN A 3 22.12 -24.57 -3.52
C GLN A 3 21.03 -23.51 -3.70
N SER A 4 20.00 -23.85 -4.49
CA SER A 4 18.74 -23.14 -4.50
C SER A 4 18.08 -23.25 -3.11
N ARG A 5 17.78 -22.11 -2.49
CA ARG A 5 17.09 -22.05 -1.19
C ARG A 5 15.77 -21.32 -1.34
N ARG A 6 14.84 -21.93 -2.08
CA ARG A 6 13.41 -21.81 -1.78
C ARG A 6 13.09 -22.86 -0.71
N ARG A 7 13.14 -22.46 0.55
CA ARG A 7 12.51 -23.20 1.65
C ARG A 7 11.41 -22.34 2.24
N PHE A 8 10.27 -22.37 1.58
CA PHE A 8 8.96 -22.20 2.21
C PHE A 8 8.09 -23.36 1.73
N ILE A 9 7.20 -23.85 2.60
CA ILE A 9 6.32 -25.05 2.52
C ILE A 9 6.91 -26.31 3.17
N GLN A 10 6.45 -26.62 4.40
CA GLN A 10 5.80 -27.89 4.79
C GLN A 10 5.63 -28.01 6.33
N LYS A 11 4.42 -28.46 6.75
CA LYS A 11 3.95 -28.90 8.11
C LYS A 11 3.44 -27.76 9.02
N SER A 12 2.30 -27.84 9.73
CA SER A 12 1.39 -28.94 10.09
C SER A 12 0.03 -28.41 10.63
N LEU A 13 -1.02 -29.23 10.45
CA LEU A 13 -2.41 -29.24 10.98
C LEU A 13 -2.74 -28.64 12.37
N PHE A 14 -3.88 -27.91 12.52
CA PHE A 14 -5.17 -28.31 13.18
C PHE A 14 -6.04 -27.11 13.68
N SER A 15 -7.36 -27.19 13.40
CA SER A 15 -8.56 -26.56 14.04
C SER A 15 -9.09 -25.14 13.65
N LEU A 16 -10.41 -25.08 13.37
CA LEU A 16 -11.34 -23.99 12.93
C LEU A 16 -11.95 -23.15 14.10
N PRO A 17 -12.83 -22.11 13.92
CA PRO A 17 -13.39 -21.47 12.69
C PRO A 17 -13.39 -19.90 12.61
N ALA A 18 -13.50 -19.41 11.35
CA ALA A 18 -14.14 -18.20 10.81
C ALA A 18 -14.11 -16.83 11.54
N LEU A 19 -13.22 -15.92 11.11
CA LEU A 19 -13.38 -14.46 11.07
C LEU A 19 -12.56 -13.88 9.89
N GLY A 20 -13.10 -12.87 9.21
CA GLY A 20 -12.46 -11.93 8.27
C GLY A 20 -11.26 -12.43 7.44
N SER A 21 -11.47 -12.69 6.15
CA SER A 21 -10.40 -12.95 5.19
C SER A 21 -9.47 -11.75 5.02
N LEU A 22 -8.32 -11.79 5.70
CA LEU A 22 -7.14 -10.96 5.41
C LEU A 22 -6.58 -11.29 4.02
N ALA A 23 -6.02 -10.27 3.37
CA ALA A 23 -5.27 -10.38 2.13
C ALA A 23 -4.13 -11.39 2.26
N ALA A 24 -4.34 -12.60 1.77
CA ALA A 24 -3.26 -13.47 1.33
C ALA A 24 -2.77 -12.95 -0.02
N CYS A 25 -1.71 -12.14 0.00
CA CYS A 25 -0.74 -12.06 -1.09
C CYS A 25 0.12 -13.32 -1.01
N GLY A 26 -0.29 -14.37 -1.74
CA GLY A 26 0.38 -15.67 -1.72
C GLY A 26 -0.47 -16.74 -2.40
N GLY A 27 -0.04 -17.19 -3.58
CA GLY A 27 -0.84 -17.98 -4.50
C GLY A 27 -1.28 -19.37 -4.02
N GLY A 28 -2.48 -19.74 -4.49
CA GLY A 28 -2.82 -21.04 -5.08
C GLY A 28 -2.84 -22.32 -4.22
N GLY A 29 -4.02 -22.91 -4.05
CA GLY A 29 -4.17 -24.33 -3.67
C GLY A 29 -5.63 -24.77 -3.52
N GLY A 30 -6.22 -25.31 -4.60
CA GLY A 30 -7.63 -25.67 -4.73
C GLY A 30 -8.09 -26.99 -4.09
N ALA A 31 -9.42 -27.14 -4.10
CA ALA A 31 -10.26 -28.04 -3.30
C ALA A 31 -10.48 -29.47 -3.86
N GLY A 32 -11.07 -30.33 -3.01
CA GLY A 32 -11.69 -31.62 -3.39
C GLY A 32 -12.85 -31.98 -2.43
N ALA A 33 -13.93 -32.56 -2.97
CA ALA A 33 -15.32 -32.41 -2.55
C ALA A 33 -16.00 -33.60 -1.81
N SER A 34 -17.27 -33.36 -1.39
CA SER A 34 -18.39 -34.27 -0.99
C SER A 34 -18.41 -34.78 0.47
N SER A 35 -19.52 -34.89 1.23
CA SER A 35 -20.99 -34.71 1.02
C SER A 35 -21.74 -34.69 2.39
N GLY A 36 -22.89 -34.00 2.46
CA GLY A 36 -23.97 -34.11 3.50
C GLY A 36 -23.64 -33.61 4.92
N SER A 37 -24.46 -32.90 5.70
CA SER A 37 -25.92 -32.72 5.77
C SER A 37 -26.22 -31.41 6.55
N THR A 38 -27.40 -30.86 6.29
CA THR A 38 -27.96 -29.59 6.77
C THR A 38 -28.11 -29.42 8.28
N SER A 39 -27.88 -28.20 8.78
CA SER A 39 -28.81 -27.55 9.73
C SER A 39 -28.69 -26.02 9.71
N GLN A 40 -29.86 -25.40 9.56
CA GLN A 40 -30.12 -23.96 9.55
C GLN A 40 -29.95 -23.36 10.95
N VAL A 41 -29.52 -22.09 11.03
CA VAL A 41 -29.81 -21.25 12.19
C VAL A 41 -30.48 -19.96 11.72
N ALA A 42 -31.67 -19.76 12.26
CA ALA A 42 -32.62 -18.70 11.94
C ALA A 42 -32.18 -17.33 12.50
N GLY A 43 -32.55 -16.28 11.77
CA GLY A 43 -32.47 -14.90 12.24
C GLY A 43 -33.51 -14.61 13.32
N ASN A 44 -33.22 -13.63 14.16
CA ASN A 44 -34.21 -13.04 15.04
C ASN A 44 -34.22 -11.52 14.89
N GLN A 45 -35.35 -11.04 14.37
CA GLN A 45 -35.80 -9.66 14.46
C GLN A 45 -36.09 -9.30 15.92
N THR A 46 -35.84 -8.06 16.32
CA THR A 46 -36.54 -7.43 17.46
C THR A 46 -36.93 -5.99 17.12
N ALA A 47 -38.19 -5.69 17.39
CA ALA A 47 -38.88 -4.41 17.23
C ALA A 47 -38.80 -3.59 18.55
N PRO A 48 -39.30 -2.33 18.60
CA PRO A 48 -38.70 -1.23 19.35
C PRO A 48 -39.12 -1.15 20.82
N VAL A 49 -38.24 -0.62 21.67
CA VAL A 49 -38.55 -0.23 23.05
C VAL A 49 -38.31 1.26 23.24
N THR A 50 -39.39 1.97 23.56
CA THR A 50 -39.42 3.32 24.10
C THR A 50 -38.89 3.33 25.53
N GLY A 51 -37.88 4.15 25.80
CA GLY A 51 -37.32 4.34 27.15
C GLY A 51 -36.35 5.50 27.18
N SER A 52 -36.84 6.66 27.61
CA SER A 52 -36.08 7.88 27.84
C SER A 52 -35.18 7.75 29.06
N GLN A 53 -33.85 7.74 28.88
CA GLN A 53 -32.89 8.25 29.86
C GLN A 53 -31.73 8.89 29.12
N GLY A 54 -31.53 10.20 29.37
CA GLY A 54 -30.51 11.00 28.73
C GLY A 54 -29.10 10.57 29.16
N THR A 55 -28.28 10.27 28.16
CA THR A 55 -26.83 10.28 28.28
C THR A 55 -26.31 11.40 27.39
N ALA A 56 -25.45 12.24 27.98
CA ALA A 56 -24.94 13.45 27.36
C ALA A 56 -24.27 13.13 26.02
N SER A 57 -24.80 13.77 24.97
CA SER A 57 -24.07 14.02 23.73
C SER A 57 -22.80 14.78 24.10
N ASN A 58 -21.66 14.11 24.11
CA ASN A 58 -20.38 14.78 23.99
C ASN A 58 -20.29 15.28 22.55
N SER A 59 -20.88 16.45 22.31
CA SER A 59 -20.61 17.24 21.11
C SER A 59 -19.15 17.66 21.18
N VAL A 60 -18.28 16.87 20.53
CA VAL A 60 -16.91 17.30 20.26
C VAL A 60 -17.03 18.46 19.29
N THR A 61 -16.78 19.67 19.79
CA THR A 61 -16.59 20.88 18.99
C THR A 61 -15.64 20.55 17.84
N PRO A 62 -15.95 20.87 16.57
CA PRO A 62 -15.02 20.68 15.48
C PRO A 62 -13.67 21.30 15.86
N ALA A 63 -12.60 20.51 15.77
CA ALA A 63 -11.25 20.99 16.01
C ALA A 63 -11.03 22.26 15.19
N ALA A 64 -10.39 23.26 15.80
CA ALA A 64 -10.03 24.51 15.13
C ALA A 64 -9.43 24.18 13.76
N THR A 65 -9.92 24.84 12.71
CA THR A 65 -9.41 24.70 11.34
C THR A 65 -7.90 24.92 11.38
N SER A 66 -7.13 23.84 11.28
CA SER A 66 -5.70 23.90 11.06
C SER A 66 -5.49 24.70 9.78
N THR A 67 -4.70 25.77 9.87
CA THR A 67 -4.31 26.51 8.67
C THR A 67 -3.57 25.54 7.76
N PRO A 68 -4.00 25.36 6.49
CA PRO A 68 -3.34 24.44 5.57
C PRO A 68 -1.85 24.76 5.49
N VAL A 69 -1.03 23.74 5.64
CA VAL A 69 0.41 23.89 5.38
C VAL A 69 0.54 24.10 3.88
N THR A 70 0.89 25.31 3.46
CA THR A 70 1.05 25.61 2.04
C THR A 70 2.38 25.02 1.58
N VAL A 71 2.35 23.86 0.94
CA VAL A 71 3.59 23.26 0.42
C VAL A 71 3.79 23.63 -1.05
N PRO A 72 4.92 24.26 -1.42
CA PRO A 72 5.21 24.62 -2.81
C PRO A 72 5.37 23.38 -3.70
N PRO A 73 4.63 23.28 -4.82
CA PRO A 73 4.92 22.30 -5.87
C PRO A 73 6.37 22.44 -6.37
N GLY A 74 7.00 21.33 -6.74
CA GLY A 74 8.37 21.32 -7.25
C GLY A 74 9.45 21.61 -6.20
N THR A 75 9.14 21.42 -4.92
CA THR A 75 10.13 21.51 -3.84
C THR A 75 11.20 20.43 -4.03
N ASP A 76 12.48 20.82 -3.99
CA ASP A 76 13.57 19.84 -3.94
C ASP A 76 13.57 19.13 -2.57
N LEU A 77 13.09 17.89 -2.55
CA LEU A 77 13.01 17.09 -1.34
C LEU A 77 14.38 16.70 -0.78
N SER A 78 15.44 16.78 -1.59
CA SER A 78 16.81 16.46 -1.17
C SER A 78 17.51 17.60 -0.42
N LYS A 79 16.93 18.81 -0.45
CA LYS A 79 17.52 19.98 0.18
C LYS A 79 17.76 19.74 1.67
N GLY A 80 19.01 19.83 2.10
CA GLY A 80 19.43 19.64 3.49
C GLY A 80 19.66 18.18 3.89
N LEU A 81 19.46 17.21 2.99
CA LEU A 81 19.81 15.81 3.24
C LEU A 81 21.30 15.56 2.98
N THR A 82 21.89 14.70 3.80
CA THR A 82 23.24 14.16 3.57
C THR A 82 23.19 13.06 2.52
N GLN A 83 24.11 13.10 1.55
CA GLN A 83 24.25 12.03 0.56
C GLN A 83 25.22 10.96 1.07
N TYR A 84 24.69 9.86 1.58
CA TYR A 84 25.48 8.74 2.07
C TYR A 84 25.90 7.76 0.96
N GLY A 85 25.24 7.80 -0.21
CA GLY A 85 25.49 6.86 -1.30
C GLY A 85 25.46 5.40 -0.81
N LYS A 86 26.43 4.60 -1.25
CA LYS A 86 26.58 3.17 -0.91
C LYS A 86 27.48 2.90 0.29
N SER A 87 27.87 3.93 1.04
CA SER A 87 28.70 3.74 2.23
C SER A 87 27.89 3.14 3.39
N PRO A 88 28.43 2.23 4.21
CA PRO A 88 27.73 1.82 5.43
C PRO A 88 27.37 3.02 6.31
N VAL A 89 26.18 3.00 6.90
CA VAL A 89 25.74 3.95 7.93
C VAL A 89 25.66 3.22 9.25
N PRO A 90 26.13 3.78 10.39
CA PRO A 90 25.94 3.16 11.69
C PRO A 90 24.46 2.94 11.97
N TYR A 91 24.11 1.88 12.71
CA TYR A 91 22.74 1.64 13.15
C TYR A 91 22.66 1.79 14.67
N SER A 92 22.71 3.04 15.12
CA SER A 92 22.84 3.36 16.53
C SER A 92 21.54 3.09 17.30
N ALA A 93 21.68 2.75 18.58
CA ALA A 93 20.54 2.54 19.46
C ALA A 93 19.70 3.81 19.62
N LEU A 94 18.38 3.65 19.60
CA LEU A 94 17.40 4.72 19.83
C LEU A 94 16.16 4.11 20.48
N SER A 95 15.89 4.51 21.73
CA SER A 95 14.70 4.06 22.45
C SER A 95 13.41 4.45 21.73
N LYS A 96 12.38 3.59 21.80
CA LYS A 96 11.04 3.89 21.27
C LYS A 96 10.55 5.24 21.84
N PRO A 97 10.21 6.23 21.00
CA PRO A 97 9.71 7.51 21.48
C PRO A 97 8.38 7.35 22.23
N ALA A 98 8.12 8.23 23.20
CA ALA A 98 6.77 8.39 23.72
C ALA A 98 5.83 8.95 22.64
N LYS A 99 4.52 8.68 22.72
CA LYS A 99 3.55 9.28 21.80
C LYS A 99 3.62 10.81 21.87
N GLY A 100 3.67 11.46 20.70
CA GLY A 100 3.83 12.90 20.53
C GLY A 100 5.27 13.41 20.70
N ALA A 101 6.21 12.57 21.12
CA ALA A 101 7.61 12.97 21.25
C ALA A 101 8.31 12.95 19.88
N THR A 102 9.12 13.98 19.66
CA THR A 102 10.06 14.07 18.53
C THR A 102 11.42 13.55 18.96
N VAL A 103 12.00 12.66 18.18
CA VAL A 103 13.39 12.23 18.28
C VAL A 103 14.12 12.54 16.97
N THR A 104 15.44 12.51 17.01
CA THR A 104 16.29 12.59 15.83
C THR A 104 16.92 11.22 15.60
N ASP A 105 16.83 10.69 14.38
CA ASP A 105 17.61 9.52 13.99
C ASP A 105 19.11 9.87 14.16
N PRO A 106 19.85 9.17 15.04
CA PRO A 106 21.22 9.55 15.38
C PRO A 106 22.20 9.45 14.21
N ASP A 107 21.87 8.66 13.19
CA ASP A 107 22.78 8.31 12.10
C ASP A 107 22.48 9.14 10.84
N PHE A 108 21.19 9.41 10.58
CA PHE A 108 20.71 10.19 9.43
C PHE A 108 20.35 11.64 9.75
N GLY A 109 20.10 11.99 11.02
CA GLY A 109 19.73 13.34 11.45
C GLY A 109 18.27 13.72 11.16
N ALA A 110 17.45 12.82 10.60
CA ALA A 110 16.04 13.07 10.33
C ALA A 110 15.21 13.14 11.62
N LYS A 111 14.20 14.03 11.64
CA LYS A 111 13.27 14.14 12.76
C LYS A 111 12.14 13.14 12.60
N ILE A 112 11.87 12.36 13.65
CA ILE A 112 10.83 11.34 13.70
C ILE A 112 9.90 11.63 14.89
N ILE A 113 8.60 11.59 14.65
CA ILE A 113 7.55 11.79 15.66
C ILE A 113 6.73 10.50 15.76
N ARG A 114 6.57 9.94 16.96
CA ARG A 114 5.61 8.83 17.17
C ARG A 114 4.21 9.41 17.32
N ILE A 115 3.31 9.11 16.38
CA ILE A 115 1.98 9.75 16.36
C ILE A 115 0.86 8.88 16.92
N THR A 116 1.07 7.57 17.06
CA THR A 116 0.10 6.65 17.67
C THR A 116 0.67 5.96 18.89
N ASP A 117 -0.25 5.56 19.77
CA ASP A 117 -0.03 4.50 20.76
C ASP A 117 -1.17 3.50 20.60
N CYS A 118 -1.06 2.57 19.65
CA CYS A 118 -2.18 1.75 19.19
C CYS A 118 -2.91 0.98 20.32
N VAL A 119 -2.15 0.55 21.32
CA VAL A 119 -2.68 -0.11 22.52
C VAL A 119 -3.46 0.89 23.39
N GLY A 120 -2.87 2.04 23.70
CA GLY A 120 -3.51 3.07 24.52
C GLY A 120 -4.68 3.77 23.84
N ASP A 121 -4.59 3.98 22.53
CA ASP A 121 -5.55 4.74 21.73
C ASP A 121 -6.79 3.92 21.38
N PHE A 122 -6.61 2.65 21.01
CA PHE A 122 -7.67 1.83 20.42
C PHE A 122 -7.78 0.42 21.02
N ASN A 123 -6.95 0.07 22.01
CA ASN A 123 -6.82 -1.29 22.52
C ASN A 123 -6.61 -2.28 21.35
N ASN A 124 -5.64 -1.94 20.49
CA ASN A 124 -5.29 -2.66 19.28
C ASN A 124 -3.76 -2.83 19.22
N LEU A 125 -3.25 -3.85 18.52
CA LEU A 125 -1.82 -4.06 18.33
C LEU A 125 -1.26 -3.41 17.05
N CYS A 126 -2.09 -2.73 16.25
CA CYS A 126 -1.63 -2.06 15.04
C CYS A 126 -2.43 -0.79 14.75
N VAL A 127 -1.71 0.28 14.40
CA VAL A 127 -2.22 1.41 13.62
C VAL A 127 -1.14 1.72 12.58
N ALA A 128 -1.47 1.65 11.29
CA ALA A 128 -0.51 1.78 10.19
C ALA A 128 -1.08 2.58 9.02
N PRO A 129 -0.23 3.17 8.15
CA PRO A 129 -0.65 3.54 6.81
C PRO A 129 -1.28 2.32 6.12
N ALA A 130 -2.38 2.52 5.39
CA ALA A 130 -3.13 1.42 4.82
C ALA A 130 -2.25 0.60 3.85
N TYR A 131 -1.56 1.28 2.94
CA TYR A 131 -0.55 0.72 2.03
C TYR A 131 0.27 1.84 1.36
N PRO A 132 1.48 1.58 0.83
CA PRO A 132 2.32 2.62 0.22
C PRO A 132 1.68 3.35 -0.96
N THR A 133 0.89 2.64 -1.77
CA THR A 133 0.19 3.22 -2.93
C THR A 133 -1.08 3.99 -2.52
N ALA A 134 -1.54 3.80 -1.27
CA ALA A 134 -2.68 4.53 -0.75
C ALA A 134 -2.23 5.94 -0.35
N MET A 135 -2.90 6.94 -0.92
CA MET A 135 -2.74 8.33 -0.50
C MET A 135 -3.30 8.49 0.92
N ALA A 136 -2.43 8.46 1.93
CA ALA A 136 -2.87 8.64 3.31
C ALA A 136 -3.32 10.08 3.57
N TRP A 137 -2.62 11.06 2.98
CA TRP A 137 -2.82 12.49 3.17
C TRP A 137 -3.81 13.07 2.14
N ASN A 138 -4.68 13.98 2.59
CA ASN A 138 -5.54 14.75 1.69
C ASN A 138 -4.75 15.83 0.94
N CYS A 139 -5.40 16.45 -0.06
CA CYS A 139 -4.71 17.31 -1.02
C CYS A 139 -3.99 18.52 -0.41
N ASP A 140 -4.46 19.09 0.70
CA ASP A 140 -3.83 20.21 1.40
C ASP A 140 -3.08 19.79 2.67
N GLU A 141 -2.94 18.48 2.87
CA GLU A 141 -2.29 17.84 4.01
C GLU A 141 -2.82 18.25 5.39
N THR A 142 -4.06 18.73 5.47
CA THR A 142 -4.77 19.03 6.72
C THR A 142 -5.32 17.78 7.41
N ARG A 143 -5.45 16.67 6.67
CA ARG A 143 -5.91 15.37 7.18
C ARG A 143 -5.05 14.24 6.65
N PHE A 144 -4.98 13.16 7.42
CA PHE A 144 -4.57 11.86 6.90
C PHE A 144 -5.37 10.72 7.54
N ILE A 145 -5.36 9.56 6.89
CA ILE A 145 -6.05 8.34 7.34
C ILE A 145 -5.00 7.27 7.65
N LEU A 146 -5.14 6.63 8.80
CA LEU A 146 -4.46 5.38 9.17
C LEU A 146 -5.49 4.25 9.30
N TYR A 147 -5.07 3.04 9.01
CA TYR A 147 -5.89 1.85 9.20
C TYR A 147 -5.61 1.23 10.58
N VAL A 148 -6.70 0.90 11.29
CA VAL A 148 -6.70 0.21 12.58
C VAL A 148 -7.30 -1.19 12.33
N PRO A 149 -6.47 -2.24 12.19
CA PRO A 149 -6.95 -3.53 11.71
C PRO A 149 -7.83 -4.25 12.73
N GLY A 150 -8.92 -4.84 12.24
CA GLY A 150 -9.77 -5.71 13.08
C GLY A 150 -9.07 -7.01 13.51
N SER A 151 -8.13 -7.50 12.70
CA SER A 151 -7.38 -8.72 12.98
C SER A 151 -6.40 -8.60 14.16
N THR A 152 -6.06 -7.38 14.57
CA THR A 152 -5.16 -7.08 15.68
C THR A 152 -5.88 -6.44 16.88
N ALA A 153 -7.20 -6.26 16.78
CA ALA A 153 -8.03 -5.72 17.85
C ALA A 153 -7.99 -6.66 19.06
N GLN A 154 -7.74 -6.10 20.24
CA GLN A 154 -7.87 -6.84 21.50
C GLN A 154 -9.33 -6.86 21.93
N ASN A 155 -9.67 -7.63 22.96
CA ASN A 155 -11.04 -7.70 23.45
C ASN A 155 -11.56 -6.30 23.85
N GLY A 156 -12.63 -5.85 23.20
CA GLY A 156 -13.19 -4.49 23.36
C GLY A 156 -12.42 -3.38 22.63
N GLY A 157 -11.49 -3.73 21.74
CA GLY A 157 -10.73 -2.79 20.92
C GLY A 157 -11.51 -2.22 19.74
N GLN A 158 -11.01 -1.11 19.20
CA GLN A 158 -11.56 -0.42 18.05
C GLN A 158 -10.81 -0.80 16.75
N GLN A 159 -11.49 -0.61 15.61
CA GLN A 159 -10.99 -0.91 14.28
C GLN A 159 -11.60 0.05 13.24
N GLY A 160 -10.98 0.15 12.07
CA GLY A 160 -11.48 0.92 10.93
C GLY A 160 -10.48 1.95 10.41
N TRP A 161 -10.98 2.97 9.71
CA TRP A 161 -10.18 4.04 9.12
C TRP A 161 -10.16 5.24 10.04
N ALA A 162 -9.07 5.42 10.79
CA ALA A 162 -8.89 6.50 11.74
C ALA A 162 -8.36 7.75 11.03
N MET A 163 -9.11 8.84 11.07
CA MET A 163 -8.71 10.14 10.54
C MET A 163 -8.00 10.97 11.62
N TYR A 164 -6.92 11.63 11.22
CA TYR A 164 -6.08 12.46 12.07
C TYR A 164 -5.94 13.87 11.51
N ASP A 165 -5.67 14.83 12.40
CA ASP A 165 -5.27 16.17 12.01
C ASP A 165 -3.83 16.17 11.47
N GLY A 166 -3.65 16.76 10.30
CA GLY A 166 -2.39 16.72 9.57
C GLY A 166 -1.26 17.56 10.17
N THR A 167 -1.52 18.41 11.16
CA THR A 167 -0.49 19.28 11.78
C THR A 167 -0.17 18.85 13.20
N THR A 168 -1.19 18.60 14.01
CA THR A 168 -1.08 18.21 15.41
C THR A 168 -0.96 16.70 15.58
N TYR A 169 -1.27 15.92 14.54
CA TYR A 169 -1.33 14.46 14.56
C TYR A 169 -2.34 13.89 15.58
N ALA A 170 -3.30 14.71 16.02
CA ALA A 170 -4.35 14.27 16.92
C ALA A 170 -5.38 13.41 16.17
N PHE A 171 -5.82 12.32 16.80
CA PHE A 171 -6.96 11.54 16.31
C PHE A 171 -8.23 12.40 16.31
N ILE A 172 -9.01 12.35 15.23
CA ILE A 172 -10.27 13.08 15.07
C ILE A 172 -11.46 12.14 15.25
N LYS A 173 -11.58 11.13 14.36
CA LYS A 173 -12.68 10.16 14.34
C LYS A 173 -12.37 8.97 13.44
N PHE A 174 -13.12 7.89 13.63
CA PHE A 174 -13.23 6.85 12.61
C PHE A 174 -14.16 7.31 11.49
N LEU A 175 -13.79 7.05 10.24
CA LEU A 175 -14.62 7.31 9.08
C LEU A 175 -15.61 6.17 8.89
N ASP A 176 -16.89 6.51 8.69
CA ASP A 176 -17.93 5.56 8.28
C ASP A 176 -17.82 5.30 6.76
N ILE A 177 -16.83 4.51 6.38
CA ILE A 177 -16.59 4.09 5.00
C ILE A 177 -16.51 2.56 4.91
N ASN A 178 -16.82 2.03 3.73
CA ASN A 178 -16.81 0.60 3.45
C ASN A 178 -16.15 0.33 2.08
N PRO A 179 -14.86 0.66 1.90
CA PRO A 179 -14.15 0.37 0.67
C PRO A 179 -14.03 -1.14 0.42
N GLY A 180 -13.91 -1.53 -0.86
CA GLY A 180 -13.82 -2.94 -1.27
C GLY A 180 -12.58 -3.71 -0.76
N ASP A 181 -11.56 -2.99 -0.28
CA ASP A 181 -10.46 -3.50 0.55
C ASP A 181 -9.92 -2.37 1.43
N VAL A 182 -9.01 -2.69 2.37
CA VAL A 182 -8.55 -1.74 3.38
C VAL A 182 -7.90 -0.48 2.80
N GLU A 183 -7.40 -0.53 1.56
CA GLU A 183 -6.67 0.56 0.90
C GLU A 183 -7.39 1.16 -0.31
N GLN A 184 -8.60 0.69 -0.61
CA GLN A 184 -9.35 1.10 -1.81
C GLN A 184 -10.13 2.40 -1.60
N PHE A 185 -9.43 3.41 -1.09
CA PHE A 185 -9.95 4.76 -0.93
C PHE A 185 -8.96 5.79 -1.52
N TYR A 186 -9.49 6.90 -2.02
CA TYR A 186 -8.69 7.92 -2.70
C TYR A 186 -9.19 9.31 -2.32
N TRP A 187 -8.28 10.16 -1.84
CA TRP A 187 -8.56 11.58 -1.67
C TRP A 187 -8.80 12.24 -3.03
N ASP A 188 -9.72 13.19 -3.08
CA ASP A 188 -9.79 14.11 -4.20
C ASP A 188 -8.50 14.94 -4.29
N HIS A 189 -7.95 15.12 -5.50
CA HIS A 189 -6.72 15.89 -5.69
C HIS A 189 -6.94 17.40 -5.54
N ALA A 190 -8.17 17.89 -5.60
CA ALA A 190 -8.54 19.29 -5.52
C ALA A 190 -9.38 19.64 -4.28
N ASP A 191 -10.17 18.70 -3.75
CA ASP A 191 -11.05 18.92 -2.59
C ASP A 191 -10.56 18.16 -1.33
N PRO A 192 -10.03 18.85 -0.31
CA PRO A 192 -9.45 18.20 0.87
C PRO A 192 -10.48 17.49 1.74
N ALA A 193 -11.77 17.77 1.56
CA ALA A 193 -12.84 17.14 2.32
C ALA A 193 -13.41 15.89 1.64
N THR A 194 -13.05 15.59 0.39
CA THR A 194 -13.69 14.51 -0.37
C THR A 194 -12.80 13.27 -0.45
N LEU A 195 -13.36 12.14 -0.05
CA LEU A 195 -12.78 10.80 -0.21
C LEU A 195 -13.67 9.96 -1.12
N ARG A 196 -13.08 9.20 -2.06
CA ARG A 196 -13.77 8.29 -2.98
C ARG A 196 -13.44 6.84 -2.71
N TYR A 197 -14.42 5.96 -2.86
CA TYR A 197 -14.25 4.51 -2.76
C TYR A 197 -15.41 3.78 -3.42
N ILE A 198 -15.24 2.48 -3.68
CA ILE A 198 -16.34 1.61 -4.09
C ILE A 198 -16.97 1.01 -2.81
N ASP A 199 -18.25 1.31 -2.58
CA ASP A 199 -19.04 0.77 -1.48
C ASP A 199 -19.88 -0.42 -1.98
N ASN A 200 -19.49 -1.63 -1.56
CA ASN A 200 -20.30 -2.83 -1.78
C ASN A 200 -21.17 -3.10 -0.55
N HIS A 201 -22.48 -2.95 -0.70
CA HIS A 201 -23.43 -3.12 0.41
C HIS A 201 -24.75 -3.71 -0.07
N SER A 202 -25.63 -4.02 0.87
CA SER A 202 -26.98 -4.52 0.58
C SER A 202 -28.03 -3.54 1.10
N SER A 203 -29.03 -3.26 0.28
CA SER A 203 -30.24 -2.53 0.66
C SER A 203 -31.46 -3.44 0.47
N GLY A 204 -32.00 -3.92 1.59
CA GLY A 204 -32.98 -5.01 1.58
C GLY A 204 -32.37 -6.29 0.98
N SER A 205 -32.97 -6.81 -0.09
CA SER A 205 -32.48 -7.99 -0.82
C SER A 205 -31.61 -7.65 -2.03
N THR A 206 -31.30 -6.37 -2.24
CA THR A 206 -30.56 -5.90 -3.41
C THR A 206 -29.11 -5.62 -3.04
N ASN A 207 -28.17 -6.21 -3.76
CA ASN A 207 -26.76 -5.82 -3.67
C ASN A 207 -26.52 -4.57 -4.51
N LEU A 208 -25.72 -3.67 -3.96
CA LEU A 208 -25.28 -2.43 -4.58
C LEU A 208 -23.76 -2.40 -4.61
N ALA A 209 -23.23 -1.79 -5.66
CA ALA A 209 -21.81 -1.49 -5.80
C ALA A 209 -21.73 -0.06 -6.29
N ASP A 210 -21.45 0.85 -5.37
CA ASP A 210 -21.58 2.28 -5.59
C ASP A 210 -20.21 2.95 -5.52
N LEU A 211 -19.79 3.59 -6.61
CA LEU A 211 -18.73 4.59 -6.53
C LEU A 211 -19.26 5.77 -5.73
N THR A 212 -18.70 5.96 -4.54
CA THR A 212 -19.19 6.88 -3.52
C THR A 212 -18.14 7.94 -3.24
N ALA A 213 -18.57 9.20 -3.16
CA ALA A 213 -17.81 10.28 -2.56
C ALA A 213 -18.37 10.57 -1.16
N ILE A 214 -17.51 10.62 -0.15
CA ILE A 214 -17.87 11.08 1.20
C ILE A 214 -17.17 12.40 1.50
N ASN A 215 -17.91 13.35 2.05
CA ASN A 215 -17.31 14.50 2.72
C ASN A 215 -16.84 14.05 4.11
N VAL A 216 -15.54 13.92 4.32
CA VAL A 216 -14.94 13.35 5.54
C VAL A 216 -15.22 14.19 6.79
N GLU A 217 -15.49 15.48 6.64
CA GLU A 217 -15.78 16.37 7.76
C GLU A 217 -17.20 16.18 8.27
N THR A 218 -18.18 16.13 7.36
CA THR A 218 -19.62 16.06 7.68
C THR A 218 -20.20 14.65 7.67
N GLY A 219 -19.55 13.69 7.01
CA GLY A 219 -20.04 12.33 6.80
C GLY A 219 -21.08 12.18 5.68
N VAL A 220 -21.41 13.26 4.96
CA VAL A 220 -22.38 13.21 3.84
C VAL A 220 -21.79 12.39 2.69
N LYS A 221 -22.53 11.36 2.27
CA LYS A 221 -22.19 10.47 1.15
C LYS A 221 -22.99 10.85 -0.10
N THR A 222 -22.32 10.89 -1.24
CA THR A 222 -22.89 11.10 -2.57
C THR A 222 -22.54 9.90 -3.43
N ILE A 223 -23.55 9.23 -3.98
CA ILE A 223 -23.36 8.18 -4.98
C ILE A 223 -23.03 8.87 -6.31
N ILE A 224 -21.82 8.61 -6.83
CA ILE A 224 -21.38 9.09 -8.15
C ILE A 224 -21.92 8.16 -9.24
N HIS A 225 -21.83 6.85 -9.01
CA HIS A 225 -22.32 5.85 -9.95
C HIS A 225 -22.65 4.53 -9.24
N SER A 226 -23.81 3.95 -9.55
CA SER A 226 -24.23 2.62 -9.06
C SER A 226 -24.11 1.57 -10.15
N PHE A 227 -23.12 0.68 -10.08
CA PHE A 227 -22.79 -0.26 -11.16
C PHE A 227 -23.84 -1.36 -11.34
N LEU A 228 -24.36 -1.94 -10.26
CA LEU A 228 -25.31 -3.05 -10.37
C LEU A 228 -26.70 -2.60 -10.87
N PRO A 229 -27.29 -1.49 -10.36
CA PRO A 229 -28.57 -0.99 -10.87
C PRO A 229 -28.49 -0.31 -12.24
N ASN A 230 -27.42 0.45 -12.51
CA ASN A 230 -27.30 1.24 -13.75
C ASN A 230 -26.60 0.47 -14.89
N GLY A 231 -26.19 -0.76 -14.62
CA GLY A 231 -25.60 -1.67 -15.60
C GLY A 231 -24.08 -1.71 -15.56
N LEU A 232 -23.56 -2.90 -15.78
CA LEU A 232 -22.14 -3.18 -15.99
C LEU A 232 -21.81 -3.07 -17.49
N PRO A 233 -20.52 -2.97 -17.85
CA PRO A 233 -20.10 -2.96 -19.24
C PRO A 233 -20.67 -4.13 -20.07
N PRO A 234 -20.90 -3.93 -21.38
CA PRO A 234 -21.35 -4.99 -22.27
C PRO A 234 -20.45 -6.22 -22.20
N GLY A 235 -21.07 -7.40 -22.11
CA GLY A 235 -20.37 -8.69 -22.01
C GLY A 235 -20.03 -9.12 -20.58
N CYS A 236 -20.24 -8.27 -19.57
CA CYS A 236 -20.12 -8.68 -18.18
C CYS A 236 -21.21 -9.72 -17.84
N PRO A 237 -20.86 -10.87 -17.22
CA PRO A 237 -21.83 -11.91 -16.86
C PRO A 237 -22.91 -11.39 -15.92
N SER A 238 -24.12 -11.94 -16.02
CA SER A 238 -25.17 -11.72 -15.02
C SER A 238 -24.80 -12.35 -13.67
N GLY A 239 -25.49 -12.00 -12.57
CA GLY A 239 -25.21 -12.59 -11.25
C GLY A 239 -23.95 -12.06 -10.58
N THR A 240 -23.46 -10.90 -11.04
CA THR A 240 -22.48 -10.10 -10.31
C THR A 240 -23.08 -9.60 -9.00
N GLN A 241 -22.24 -9.55 -7.98
CA GLN A 241 -22.62 -9.23 -6.60
C GLN A 241 -21.90 -7.99 -6.08
N GLY A 242 -20.82 -7.57 -6.75
CA GLY A 242 -20.10 -6.36 -6.38
C GLY A 242 -19.07 -5.95 -7.44
N VAL A 243 -18.46 -4.79 -7.21
CA VAL A 243 -17.36 -4.21 -8.00
C VAL A 243 -16.25 -3.79 -7.04
N ARG A 244 -15.00 -3.93 -7.45
CA ARG A 244 -13.85 -3.45 -6.65
C ARG A 244 -12.67 -3.08 -7.54
N CYS A 245 -11.72 -2.34 -7.00
CA CYS A 245 -10.41 -2.20 -7.63
C CYS A 245 -9.60 -3.49 -7.42
N GLY A 246 -8.62 -3.75 -8.29
CA GLY A 246 -7.55 -4.70 -7.98
C GLY A 246 -6.22 -4.01 -7.71
N TYR A 247 -5.12 -4.75 -7.81
CA TYR A 247 -3.79 -4.35 -7.35
C TYR A 247 -2.81 -4.06 -8.50
N PRO A 248 -1.86 -3.10 -8.34
CA PRO A 248 -1.79 -2.07 -7.30
C PRO A 248 -2.99 -1.10 -7.35
N PHE A 249 -3.27 -0.51 -6.20
CA PHE A 249 -4.35 0.46 -6.06
C PHE A 249 -3.89 1.81 -6.59
N ALA A 250 -4.48 2.25 -7.71
CA ALA A 250 -4.14 3.49 -8.37
C ALA A 250 -5.41 4.20 -8.90
N LEU A 251 -5.37 5.52 -8.87
CA LEU A 251 -6.39 6.40 -9.46
C LEU A 251 -5.71 7.29 -10.51
N GLY A 252 -6.10 7.12 -11.77
CA GLY A 252 -5.60 7.96 -12.85
C GLY A 252 -6.37 9.26 -12.95
N VAL A 253 -5.70 10.37 -13.27
CA VAL A 253 -6.35 11.64 -13.60
C VAL A 253 -5.90 12.08 -14.98
N ASN A 254 -6.81 12.05 -15.95
CA ASN A 254 -6.50 12.40 -17.33
C ASN A 254 -6.27 13.90 -17.52
N ALA A 255 -5.82 14.29 -18.72
CA ALA A 255 -5.52 15.69 -19.06
C ALA A 255 -6.75 16.62 -18.93
N GLN A 256 -7.97 16.09 -18.86
CA GLN A 256 -9.21 16.82 -18.63
C GLN A 256 -9.59 16.89 -17.14
N GLY A 257 -8.75 16.38 -16.23
CA GLY A 257 -9.04 16.31 -14.79
C GLY A 257 -10.07 15.24 -14.43
N GLN A 258 -10.32 14.27 -15.31
CA GLN A 258 -11.28 13.19 -15.10
C GLN A 258 -10.59 11.99 -14.47
N ARG A 259 -11.29 11.36 -13.51
CA ARG A 259 -10.82 10.21 -12.75
C ARG A 259 -11.06 8.92 -13.52
N ILE A 260 -10.00 8.15 -13.69
CA ILE A 260 -9.96 6.88 -14.42
C ILE A 260 -9.72 5.76 -13.41
N TRP A 261 -10.61 4.78 -13.41
CA TRP A 261 -10.62 3.68 -12.47
C TRP A 261 -10.34 2.36 -13.19
N GLY A 262 -9.48 1.53 -12.61
CA GLY A 262 -9.31 0.13 -12.97
C GLY A 262 -10.14 -0.74 -12.03
N LEU A 263 -11.17 -1.40 -12.55
CA LEU A 263 -12.18 -2.09 -11.75
C LEU A 263 -12.39 -3.52 -12.23
N GLY A 264 -13.07 -4.32 -11.42
CA GLY A 264 -13.66 -5.55 -11.89
C GLY A 264 -14.90 -5.94 -11.09
N ALA A 265 -15.84 -6.56 -11.79
CA ALA A 265 -17.06 -7.11 -11.21
C ALA A 265 -16.83 -8.57 -10.79
N PHE A 266 -17.34 -8.95 -9.63
CA PHE A 266 -17.25 -10.32 -9.11
C PHE A 266 -18.64 -10.85 -8.77
N GLY A 267 -18.81 -12.16 -8.75
CA GLY A 267 -20.07 -12.81 -8.40
C GLY A 267 -20.14 -14.26 -8.85
N SER A 268 -21.33 -14.87 -8.75
CA SER A 268 -21.50 -16.31 -8.94
C SER A 268 -21.11 -16.83 -10.32
N ASN A 269 -21.23 -15.99 -11.35
CA ASN A 269 -20.91 -16.36 -12.73
C ASN A 269 -19.55 -15.82 -13.20
N VAL A 270 -18.75 -15.24 -12.30
CA VAL A 270 -17.37 -14.86 -12.56
C VAL A 270 -16.47 -15.91 -11.90
N PRO A 271 -15.93 -16.88 -12.66
CA PRO A 271 -15.19 -17.99 -12.08
C PRO A 271 -13.90 -17.53 -11.41
N ASN A 272 -13.53 -18.16 -10.31
CA ASN A 272 -12.26 -17.95 -9.65
C ASN A 272 -11.08 -18.27 -10.60
N VAL A 273 -10.01 -17.48 -10.49
CA VAL A 273 -8.79 -17.64 -11.29
C VAL A 273 -7.66 -18.05 -10.35
N SER A 274 -7.01 -19.17 -10.63
CA SER A 274 -5.89 -19.68 -9.81
C SER A 274 -6.21 -19.84 -8.31
N GLY A 275 -7.48 -20.10 -7.98
CA GLY A 275 -7.96 -20.23 -6.59
C GLY A 275 -8.30 -18.90 -5.90
N GLU A 276 -8.10 -17.77 -6.57
CA GLU A 276 -8.46 -16.44 -6.07
C GLU A 276 -9.82 -15.97 -6.62
N LEU A 277 -10.41 -14.97 -5.96
CA LEU A 277 -11.62 -14.31 -6.42
C LEU A 277 -11.43 -13.83 -7.87
N GLY A 278 -12.27 -14.31 -8.77
CA GLY A 278 -12.31 -13.88 -10.16
C GLY A 278 -12.99 -12.52 -10.32
N MET A 279 -12.42 -11.69 -11.17
CA MET A 279 -12.92 -10.36 -11.52
C MET A 279 -13.09 -10.27 -13.03
N TRP A 280 -14.26 -9.86 -13.47
CA TRP A 280 -14.49 -9.43 -14.84
C TRP A 280 -14.05 -7.98 -14.96
N VAL A 281 -12.87 -7.76 -15.52
CA VAL A 281 -12.12 -6.50 -15.38
C VAL A 281 -12.47 -5.47 -16.46
N PHE A 282 -12.51 -4.20 -16.10
CA PHE A 282 -12.82 -3.09 -17.00
C PHE A 282 -12.27 -1.76 -16.49
N GLY A 283 -12.07 -0.81 -17.40
CA GLY A 283 -11.80 0.58 -17.05
C GLY A 283 -13.10 1.38 -16.91
N PHE A 284 -13.09 2.43 -16.08
CA PHE A 284 -14.23 3.32 -15.90
C PHE A 284 -13.80 4.78 -15.78
N ASN A 285 -14.40 5.67 -16.57
CA ASN A 285 -14.23 7.11 -16.46
C ASN A 285 -15.37 7.69 -15.61
N GLU A 286 -15.04 8.16 -14.41
CA GLU A 286 -16.00 8.68 -13.44
C GLU A 286 -16.83 9.84 -13.97
N ALA A 287 -16.21 10.74 -14.74
CA ALA A 287 -16.86 11.97 -15.18
C ALA A 287 -17.85 11.73 -16.32
N THR A 288 -17.61 10.74 -17.17
CA THR A 288 -18.43 10.47 -18.35
C THR A 288 -19.31 9.22 -18.21
N GLY A 289 -19.05 8.38 -17.22
CA GLY A 289 -19.67 7.05 -17.08
C GLY A 289 -19.22 6.06 -18.15
N ALA A 290 -18.20 6.39 -18.95
CA ALA A 290 -17.74 5.53 -20.03
C ALA A 290 -16.92 4.35 -19.50
N PHE A 291 -17.16 3.17 -20.06
CA PHE A 291 -16.37 1.97 -19.82
C PHE A 291 -15.27 1.80 -20.87
N THR A 292 -14.11 1.31 -20.44
CA THR A 292 -13.04 0.83 -21.33
C THR A 292 -12.99 -0.70 -21.24
N LEU A 293 -13.22 -1.37 -22.37
CA LEU A 293 -13.05 -2.82 -22.47
C LEU A 293 -11.64 -3.14 -22.96
N TYR A 294 -10.95 -4.03 -22.25
CA TYR A 294 -9.61 -4.46 -22.63
C TYR A 294 -9.66 -5.46 -23.80
N ASP A 295 -8.65 -5.42 -24.66
CA ASP A 295 -8.46 -6.43 -25.70
C ASP A 295 -8.27 -7.82 -25.04
N THR A 296 -9.24 -8.71 -25.24
CA THR A 296 -9.25 -10.03 -24.59
C THR A 296 -8.19 -10.98 -25.11
N SER A 297 -7.56 -10.68 -26.25
CA SER A 297 -6.37 -11.42 -26.70
C SER A 297 -5.13 -11.08 -25.88
N VAL A 298 -5.18 -9.96 -25.14
CA VAL A 298 -4.09 -9.45 -24.30
C VAL A 298 -4.42 -9.65 -22.83
N VAL A 299 -5.61 -9.21 -22.39
CA VAL A 299 -6.11 -9.34 -21.00
C VAL A 299 -7.26 -10.35 -21.00
N PRO A 300 -7.01 -11.63 -20.68
CA PRO A 300 -8.07 -12.63 -20.60
C PRO A 300 -9.13 -12.25 -19.56
N GLN A 301 -10.34 -12.78 -19.72
CA GLN A 301 -11.40 -12.65 -18.72
C GLN A 301 -11.79 -14.03 -18.18
N PRO A 302 -12.06 -14.17 -16.87
CA PRO A 302 -11.79 -13.19 -15.81
C PRO A 302 -10.29 -13.12 -15.45
N GLN A 303 -9.93 -12.16 -14.60
CA GLN A 303 -8.63 -12.06 -13.94
C GLN A 303 -8.74 -12.35 -12.45
N ALA A 304 -7.65 -12.80 -11.82
CA ALA A 304 -7.57 -12.86 -10.37
C ALA A 304 -7.63 -11.45 -9.79
N ARG A 305 -8.15 -11.29 -8.56
CA ARG A 305 -8.23 -9.99 -7.89
C ARG A 305 -6.91 -9.22 -7.83
N GLY A 306 -5.79 -9.94 -7.70
CA GLY A 306 -4.44 -9.38 -7.68
C GLY A 306 -3.90 -8.95 -9.05
N SER A 307 -4.62 -9.23 -10.15
CA SER A 307 -4.18 -8.99 -11.53
C SER A 307 -5.19 -8.17 -12.33
N THR A 308 -5.89 -7.25 -11.68
CA THR A 308 -6.80 -6.31 -12.35
C THR A 308 -5.99 -5.19 -12.99
N PRO A 309 -6.27 -4.79 -14.24
CA PRO A 309 -5.57 -3.65 -14.83
C PRO A 309 -5.80 -2.37 -14.01
N PHE A 310 -4.75 -1.62 -13.78
CA PHE A 310 -4.76 -0.38 -12.98
C PHE A 310 -4.31 0.81 -13.83
N PRO A 311 -4.84 2.02 -13.58
CA PRO A 311 -4.55 3.19 -14.41
C PRO A 311 -3.16 3.76 -14.09
N SER A 312 -2.51 4.38 -15.08
CA SER A 312 -1.36 5.26 -14.84
C SER A 312 -1.78 6.58 -14.17
N VAL A 313 -0.84 7.30 -13.56
CA VAL A 313 -1.11 8.59 -12.87
C VAL A 313 -1.82 9.57 -13.79
N SER A 314 -1.37 9.70 -15.04
CA SER A 314 -1.99 10.58 -16.03
C SER A 314 -3.27 10.02 -16.66
N GLY A 315 -3.74 8.83 -16.26
CA GLY A 315 -4.92 8.18 -16.81
C GLY A 315 -4.82 7.87 -18.32
N LYS A 316 -3.62 7.95 -18.92
CA LYS A 316 -3.38 7.63 -20.34
C LYS A 316 -3.31 6.14 -20.61
N PHE A 317 -2.87 5.37 -19.62
CA PHE A 317 -2.67 3.93 -19.76
C PHE A 317 -3.43 3.14 -18.70
N PHE A 318 -3.81 1.91 -19.05
CA PHE A 318 -3.98 0.84 -18.08
C PHE A 318 -2.77 -0.09 -18.14
N ILE A 319 -2.35 -0.58 -16.99
CA ILE A 319 -1.25 -1.52 -16.85
C ILE A 319 -1.85 -2.83 -16.36
N TRP A 320 -1.51 -3.94 -17.02
CA TRP A 320 -1.95 -5.26 -16.61
C TRP A 320 -0.76 -6.21 -16.46
N ASN A 321 -0.79 -7.01 -15.39
CA ASN A 321 0.19 -8.05 -15.20
C ASN A 321 -0.06 -9.21 -16.15
N ALA A 322 0.89 -9.53 -17.02
CA ALA A 322 0.84 -10.77 -17.76
C ALA A 322 1.75 -11.82 -17.14
N ALA A 323 1.15 -12.81 -16.51
CA ALA A 323 1.77 -14.11 -16.32
C ALA A 323 1.78 -14.89 -17.66
N VAL A 324 2.41 -14.33 -18.70
CA VAL A 324 2.59 -15.08 -19.95
C VAL A 324 3.64 -16.16 -19.74
N GLY A 325 3.20 -17.42 -19.87
CA GLY A 325 4.09 -18.57 -20.02
C GLY A 325 4.93 -18.46 -21.28
N LEU A 326 6.08 -17.81 -21.18
CA LEU A 326 7.25 -18.15 -21.96
C LEU A 326 8.09 -19.05 -21.05
N GLU A 327 8.38 -20.26 -21.50
CA GLU A 327 8.96 -21.37 -20.72
C GLU A 327 10.37 -21.09 -20.14
N SER A 328 10.51 -20.14 -19.22
CA SER A 328 11.48 -20.20 -18.13
C SER A 328 11.13 -19.16 -17.08
N GLN A 329 10.89 -19.63 -15.85
CA GLN A 329 10.99 -18.80 -14.66
C GLN A 329 12.27 -17.95 -14.71
N PRO A 330 12.21 -16.62 -14.44
CA PRO A 330 11.02 -15.77 -14.37
C PRO A 330 11.15 -14.54 -15.28
N THR A 331 10.30 -14.45 -16.32
CA THR A 331 10.12 -13.25 -17.13
C THR A 331 8.65 -12.85 -17.14
N THR A 332 8.19 -12.22 -16.08
CA THR A 332 6.93 -11.48 -16.04
C THR A 332 7.13 -10.15 -16.77
N GLN A 333 6.25 -9.87 -17.73
CA GLN A 333 6.14 -8.59 -18.42
C GLN A 333 4.79 -7.97 -18.09
N SER A 334 4.68 -6.66 -18.24
CA SER A 334 3.41 -5.96 -18.06
C SER A 334 2.92 -5.40 -19.39
N ALA A 335 1.62 -5.55 -19.65
CA ALA A 335 0.97 -4.91 -20.78
C ALA A 335 0.68 -3.46 -20.43
N VAL A 336 0.97 -2.55 -21.36
CA VAL A 336 0.55 -1.16 -21.33
C VAL A 336 -0.54 -1.01 -22.38
N LEU A 337 -1.73 -0.64 -21.95
CA LEU A 337 -2.95 -0.53 -22.75
C LEU A 337 -3.34 0.95 -22.82
N ASP A 338 -3.84 1.40 -23.96
CA ASP A 338 -4.39 2.76 -24.07
C ASP A 338 -5.68 2.86 -23.26
N ALA A 339 -5.78 3.84 -22.36
CA ALA A 339 -6.91 3.92 -21.42
C ALA A 339 -8.25 4.26 -22.07
N SER A 340 -8.24 4.85 -23.27
CA SER A 340 -9.45 5.21 -24.01
C SER A 340 -10.00 4.07 -24.86
N THR A 341 -9.13 3.20 -25.36
CA THR A 341 -9.48 2.13 -26.30
C THR A 341 -9.34 0.72 -25.73
N GLY A 342 -8.60 0.55 -24.63
CA GLY A 342 -8.27 -0.74 -24.03
C GLY A 342 -7.35 -1.62 -24.89
N LYS A 343 -6.76 -1.07 -25.95
CA LYS A 343 -5.86 -1.78 -26.86
C LYS A 343 -4.42 -1.76 -26.37
N LEU A 344 -3.67 -2.82 -26.67
CA LEU A 344 -2.24 -2.90 -26.38
C LEU A 344 -1.48 -1.78 -27.10
N VAL A 345 -0.73 -1.02 -26.32
CA VAL A 345 0.27 -0.06 -26.79
C VAL A 345 1.63 -0.74 -26.86
N ARG A 346 1.99 -1.53 -25.83
CA ARG A 346 3.25 -2.30 -25.77
C ARG A 346 3.31 -3.24 -24.57
N TRP A 347 4.30 -4.12 -24.63
CA TRP A 347 4.82 -4.85 -23.48
C TRP A 347 6.01 -4.11 -22.88
N VAL A 348 6.10 -4.11 -21.55
CA VAL A 348 7.27 -3.59 -20.83
C VAL A 348 7.92 -4.67 -19.98
N ASN A 349 9.25 -4.63 -19.92
CA ASN A 349 10.04 -5.54 -19.10
C ASN A 349 10.01 -5.07 -17.63
N PHE A 350 8.87 -5.26 -16.97
CA PHE A 350 8.64 -4.93 -15.57
C PHE A 350 7.58 -5.88 -15.00
N ASP A 351 7.84 -6.45 -13.83
CA ASP A 351 6.90 -7.32 -13.11
C ASP A 351 6.00 -6.51 -12.19
N THR A 352 4.70 -6.53 -12.47
CA THR A 352 3.67 -5.90 -11.64
C THR A 352 3.00 -6.85 -10.66
N ASN A 353 3.43 -8.12 -10.57
CA ASN A 353 3.08 -9.02 -9.47
C ASN A 353 3.89 -8.70 -8.22
N GLU A 354 5.08 -8.12 -8.40
CA GLU A 354 5.87 -7.56 -7.31
C GLU A 354 5.26 -6.22 -6.86
N HIS A 355 5.59 -5.82 -5.63
CA HIS A 355 5.14 -4.55 -5.09
C HIS A 355 5.64 -3.37 -5.93
N CYS A 356 4.70 -2.64 -6.51
CA CYS A 356 4.96 -1.49 -7.35
C CYS A 356 3.89 -0.42 -7.18
N ASP A 357 4.21 0.76 -7.68
CA ASP A 357 3.31 1.91 -7.74
C ASP A 357 3.43 2.60 -9.11
N THR A 358 2.42 3.39 -9.44
CA THR A 358 2.47 4.30 -10.59
C THR A 358 3.04 5.65 -10.16
N ALA A 359 3.90 6.22 -10.99
CA ALA A 359 4.51 7.51 -10.73
C ALA A 359 4.55 8.36 -12.00
N MET A 360 5.13 9.54 -11.90
CA MET A 360 5.33 10.45 -13.03
C MET A 360 6.68 11.16 -12.89
N ASP A 361 7.39 11.37 -14.00
CA ASP A 361 8.61 12.19 -14.03
C ASP A 361 8.29 13.69 -14.22
N ALA A 362 9.33 14.54 -14.18
CA ALA A 362 9.17 15.98 -14.30
C ALA A 362 8.70 16.42 -15.70
N SER A 363 8.77 15.53 -16.70
CA SER A 363 8.28 15.76 -18.07
C SER A 363 6.84 15.30 -18.27
N GLY A 364 6.20 14.74 -17.23
CA GLY A 364 4.83 14.25 -17.32
C GLY A 364 4.71 12.87 -17.97
N ASN A 365 5.80 12.10 -18.06
CA ASN A 365 5.73 10.70 -18.50
C ASN A 365 5.26 9.83 -17.35
N ASP A 366 4.37 8.89 -17.64
CA ASP A 366 3.94 7.90 -16.66
C ASP A 366 5.04 6.85 -16.44
N LEU A 367 5.23 6.47 -15.19
CA LEU A 367 6.21 5.50 -14.76
C LEU A 367 5.54 4.37 -13.96
N LEU A 368 6.15 3.18 -14.00
CA LEU A 368 6.05 2.19 -12.94
C LEU A 368 7.31 2.24 -12.10
N VAL A 369 7.18 2.13 -10.79
CA VAL A 369 8.31 2.02 -9.87
C VAL A 369 8.05 0.93 -8.86
N GLY A 370 9.07 0.12 -8.56
CA GLY A 370 8.92 -0.96 -7.59
C GLY A 370 10.17 -1.81 -7.46
N SER A 371 10.14 -2.69 -6.47
CA SER A 371 11.17 -3.71 -6.32
C SER A 371 11.00 -4.81 -7.35
N GLN A 372 12.11 -5.40 -7.79
CA GLN A 372 12.11 -6.48 -8.78
C GLN A 372 13.10 -7.56 -8.37
N PHE A 373 12.65 -8.80 -8.29
CA PHE A 373 13.44 -9.92 -7.77
C PHE A 373 13.65 -11.02 -8.81
N SER A 374 14.81 -11.68 -8.73
CA SER A 374 15.14 -12.92 -9.45
C SER A 374 14.94 -12.89 -10.97
N ARG A 375 14.93 -11.72 -11.60
CA ARG A 375 14.72 -11.54 -13.04
C ARG A 375 15.92 -12.02 -13.84
N ASN A 376 15.67 -12.93 -14.78
CA ASN A 376 16.71 -13.50 -15.64
C ASN A 376 17.29 -12.50 -16.64
N THR A 377 16.54 -11.46 -16.99
CA THR A 377 16.94 -10.43 -17.97
C THR A 377 17.77 -9.30 -17.36
N GLY A 378 18.13 -9.42 -16.06
CA GLY A 378 18.70 -8.32 -15.29
C GLY A 378 17.63 -7.31 -14.85
N GLY A 379 18.05 -6.28 -14.12
CA GLY A 379 17.12 -5.31 -13.54
C GLY A 379 16.48 -5.77 -12.24
N ASN A 380 17.25 -6.47 -11.39
CA ASN A 380 16.88 -6.66 -9.99
C ASN A 380 17.31 -5.44 -9.18
N GLY A 381 16.45 -5.01 -8.27
CA GLY A 381 16.68 -3.82 -7.46
C GLY A 381 15.49 -3.45 -6.59
N ASN A 382 15.73 -2.61 -5.58
CA ASN A 382 14.72 -2.03 -4.70
C ASN A 382 13.91 -0.94 -5.41
N VAL A 383 14.56 -0.19 -6.31
CA VAL A 383 13.94 0.86 -7.11
C VAL A 383 14.29 0.63 -8.57
N ILE A 384 13.41 -0.09 -9.25
CA ILE A 384 13.40 -0.22 -10.70
C ILE A 384 12.31 0.69 -11.23
N VAL A 385 12.62 1.45 -12.28
CA VAL A 385 11.68 2.40 -12.89
C VAL A 385 11.46 1.99 -14.34
N CYS A 386 10.21 1.86 -14.76
CA CYS A 386 9.85 1.67 -16.15
C CYS A 386 9.06 2.87 -16.66
N ASN A 387 9.57 3.55 -17.69
CA ASN A 387 8.86 4.62 -18.36
C ASN A 387 7.81 4.02 -19.30
N LEU A 388 6.52 4.22 -19.01
CA LEU A 388 5.42 3.63 -19.78
C LEU A 388 5.32 4.22 -21.19
N ASN A 389 5.71 5.49 -21.35
CA ASN A 389 5.71 6.23 -22.62
C ASN A 389 6.80 5.77 -23.59
N THR A 390 7.85 5.08 -23.15
CA THR A 390 8.93 4.57 -24.02
C THR A 390 9.21 3.07 -23.89
N GLY A 391 8.83 2.45 -22.77
CA GLY A 391 9.21 1.09 -22.40
C GLY A 391 10.62 0.95 -21.81
N ALA A 392 11.36 2.06 -21.68
CA ALA A 392 12.70 2.05 -21.09
C ALA A 392 12.64 1.69 -19.59
N VAL A 393 13.62 0.91 -19.13
CA VAL A 393 13.73 0.48 -17.73
C VAL A 393 15.07 0.95 -17.18
N SER A 394 15.05 1.68 -16.06
CA SER A 394 16.23 2.06 -15.28
C SER A 394 16.28 1.28 -13.97
N ASN A 395 17.51 1.07 -13.49
CA ASN A 395 17.80 0.40 -12.24
C ASN A 395 18.43 1.41 -11.29
N ASP A 396 17.61 2.26 -10.68
CA ASP A 396 18.08 3.40 -9.89
C ASP A 396 18.72 2.93 -8.58
N VAL A 397 18.13 1.90 -7.95
CA VAL A 397 18.68 1.20 -6.79
C VAL A 397 18.61 -0.31 -7.03
N GLY A 398 19.70 -0.90 -7.54
CA GLY A 398 19.83 -2.34 -7.67
C GLY A 398 21.17 -2.79 -8.25
N GLU A 399 21.21 -4.01 -8.78
CA GLU A 399 22.46 -4.71 -9.10
C GLU A 399 23.32 -3.95 -10.12
N SER A 400 22.73 -3.51 -11.24
CA SER A 400 23.47 -2.86 -12.33
C SER A 400 23.89 -1.43 -11.99
N SER A 401 23.26 -0.80 -11.00
CA SER A 401 23.70 0.48 -10.43
C SER A 401 24.65 0.29 -9.25
N GLY A 402 25.04 -0.95 -8.90
CA GLY A 402 26.00 -1.26 -7.85
C GLY A 402 25.45 -1.21 -6.43
N TRP A 403 24.13 -1.17 -6.27
CA TRP A 403 23.45 -1.30 -4.97
C TRP A 403 23.22 -2.77 -4.57
N GLY A 404 23.52 -3.69 -5.48
CA GLY A 404 23.41 -5.13 -5.25
C GLY A 404 21.98 -5.64 -5.35
N TYR A 405 21.78 -6.90 -4.94
CA TYR A 405 20.48 -7.56 -5.02
C TYR A 405 19.48 -6.91 -4.05
N PRO A 406 18.20 -6.75 -4.43
CA PRO A 406 17.20 -6.09 -3.59
C PRO A 406 17.02 -6.72 -2.23
N THR A 407 16.86 -5.86 -1.23
CA THR A 407 16.47 -6.27 0.13
C THR A 407 15.00 -6.67 0.18
N THR A 408 14.69 -7.67 1.00
CA THR A 408 13.32 -8.18 1.20
C THR A 408 12.45 -7.20 1.96
N GLY A 409 11.13 -7.31 1.81
CA GLY A 409 10.19 -6.45 2.51
C GLY A 409 10.16 -5.02 1.96
N SER A 410 10.73 -4.80 0.77
CA SER A 410 10.77 -3.51 0.09
C SER A 410 9.40 -3.10 -0.40
N LEU A 411 8.99 -1.90 0.00
CA LEU A 411 7.72 -1.29 -0.36
C LEU A 411 7.97 0.14 -0.80
N SER A 412 7.40 0.52 -1.94
CA SER A 412 7.57 1.84 -2.55
C SER A 412 6.23 2.55 -2.71
N GLY A 413 6.19 3.85 -2.38
CA GLY A 413 5.03 4.71 -2.55
C GLY A 413 5.39 6.00 -3.28
N SER A 414 4.58 6.39 -4.26
CA SER A 414 4.76 7.58 -5.11
C SER A 414 3.64 8.61 -4.89
N THR A 415 3.15 8.70 -3.65
CA THR A 415 1.97 9.50 -3.27
C THR A 415 2.22 11.01 -3.15
N ALA A 416 3.44 11.48 -3.41
CA ALA A 416 3.81 12.90 -3.47
C ALA A 416 3.30 13.59 -4.75
N TRP A 417 2.00 13.49 -5.04
CA TRP A 417 1.44 13.89 -6.34
C TRP A 417 1.53 15.39 -6.65
N LYS A 418 1.63 16.28 -5.64
CA LYS A 418 1.90 17.73 -5.84
C LYS A 418 3.37 18.02 -6.16
N ASN A 419 4.23 17.04 -5.96
CA ASN A 419 5.65 17.10 -6.25
C ASN A 419 6.06 15.79 -6.93
N PRO A 420 5.57 15.55 -8.17
CA PRO A 420 5.85 14.30 -8.87
C PRO A 420 7.36 14.15 -9.09
N SER A 421 7.79 12.96 -9.50
CA SER A 421 9.19 12.54 -9.65
C SER A 421 9.87 12.06 -8.38
N TRP A 422 9.14 11.81 -7.30
CA TRP A 422 9.71 11.28 -6.07
C TRP A 422 8.99 10.00 -5.66
N VAL A 423 9.79 9.02 -5.25
CA VAL A 423 9.33 7.79 -4.62
C VAL A 423 9.97 7.67 -3.25
N VAL A 424 9.21 7.20 -2.26
CA VAL A 424 9.73 6.76 -0.97
C VAL A 424 9.75 5.25 -0.96
N THR A 425 10.84 4.66 -0.46
CA THR A 425 10.97 3.21 -0.32
C THR A 425 11.40 2.88 1.11
N GLY A 426 10.73 1.92 1.72
CA GLY A 426 11.10 1.34 3.01
C GLY A 426 11.49 -0.11 2.82
N MET A 427 12.55 -0.55 3.51
CA MET A 427 13.13 -1.87 3.34
C MET A 427 13.38 -2.54 4.69
N THR A 428 12.62 -3.60 5.00
CA THR A 428 12.88 -4.36 6.24
C THR A 428 14.24 -5.04 6.22
N GLY A 429 14.52 -5.81 5.16
CA GLY A 429 15.82 -6.44 5.01
C GLY A 429 16.24 -7.32 6.20
N ASN A 430 17.52 -7.23 6.58
CA ASN A 430 18.10 -7.87 7.75
C ASN A 430 18.09 -6.95 8.99
N ILE A 431 17.49 -7.42 10.10
CA ILE A 431 17.39 -6.70 11.38
C ILE A 431 18.73 -6.59 12.12
N TYR A 432 19.64 -7.55 11.93
CA TYR A 432 20.93 -7.50 12.64
C TYR A 432 21.85 -6.43 12.06
N SER A 433 21.62 -6.07 10.78
CA SER A 433 22.53 -5.28 9.97
C SER A 433 23.95 -5.87 9.97
N THR A 434 24.87 -5.39 9.12
CA THR A 434 26.12 -6.08 8.74
C THR A 434 25.90 -7.40 7.97
N GLY A 435 26.31 -7.42 6.71
CA GLY A 435 26.17 -8.58 5.81
C GLY A 435 26.99 -9.80 6.25
N SER A 436 26.88 -10.92 5.53
CA SER A 436 27.43 -12.25 5.86
C SER A 436 28.93 -12.34 6.24
N ASN A 437 29.71 -11.28 6.05
CA ASN A 437 31.12 -11.18 6.43
C ASN A 437 31.38 -10.21 7.60
N GLY A 438 30.35 -9.80 8.35
CA GLY A 438 30.46 -8.80 9.43
C GLY A 438 30.64 -7.36 8.93
N VAL A 439 30.39 -7.12 7.64
CA VAL A 439 30.49 -5.79 7.00
C VAL A 439 29.24 -5.57 6.16
N ALA A 440 28.53 -4.45 6.37
CA ALA A 440 27.43 -4.05 5.51
C ALA A 440 27.99 -3.71 4.12
N SER A 441 27.47 -4.35 3.07
CA SER A 441 27.83 -4.05 1.68
C SER A 441 26.56 -4.04 0.83
N PRO A 442 26.48 -3.25 -0.25
CA PRO A 442 25.30 -3.29 -1.11
C PRO A 442 25.02 -4.71 -1.62
N GLY A 443 23.77 -5.16 -1.48
CA GLY A 443 23.35 -6.53 -1.83
C GLY A 443 23.91 -7.64 -0.93
N SER A 444 24.55 -7.30 0.19
CA SER A 444 24.99 -8.33 1.13
C SER A 444 23.77 -8.99 1.76
N SER A 445 23.60 -10.28 1.51
CA SER A 445 22.62 -11.12 2.18
C SER A 445 23.29 -11.88 3.33
N GLY A 446 22.56 -12.09 4.42
CA GLY A 446 22.96 -13.03 5.46
C GLY A 446 22.69 -12.54 6.88
N ASN A 447 22.29 -13.47 7.74
CA ASN A 447 22.25 -13.29 9.18
C ASN A 447 23.67 -13.40 9.74
N SER A 448 24.36 -12.27 9.81
CA SER A 448 25.25 -12.05 10.96
C SER A 448 24.32 -11.99 12.17
N GLY A 449 24.57 -12.75 13.23
CA GLY A 449 23.81 -12.54 14.46
C GLY A 449 23.99 -11.12 14.99
N PRO A 450 23.43 -10.81 16.17
CA PRO A 450 23.66 -9.52 16.81
C PRO A 450 25.16 -9.19 16.88
N THR A 451 25.52 -7.96 16.54
CA THR A 451 26.91 -7.47 16.46
C THR A 451 27.07 -6.23 17.34
N ALA A 452 28.28 -6.01 17.85
CA ALA A 452 28.55 -4.88 18.76
C ALA A 452 28.56 -3.51 18.06
N ASN A 453 28.75 -3.47 16.74
CA ASN A 453 28.78 -2.24 15.95
C ASN A 453 27.95 -2.44 14.67
N PRO A 454 26.61 -2.46 14.79
CA PRO A 454 25.71 -2.67 13.67
C PRO A 454 25.78 -1.49 12.69
N CYS A 455 25.73 -1.80 11.39
CA CYS A 455 25.73 -0.83 10.29
C CYS A 455 24.83 -1.34 9.16
N THR A 456 24.17 -0.42 8.46
CA THR A 456 23.18 -0.69 7.41
C THR A 456 23.61 -0.14 6.06
N ILE A 457 23.16 -0.86 5.03
CA ILE A 457 23.01 -0.37 3.65
C ILE A 457 21.71 -1.00 3.14
N LEU A 458 20.69 -0.18 2.89
CA LEU A 458 19.32 -0.54 2.51
C LEU A 458 18.53 -1.31 3.59
N ASP A 459 19.13 -2.24 4.33
CA ASP A 459 18.46 -2.93 5.43
C ASP A 459 18.00 -1.94 6.52
N GLN A 460 16.76 -2.09 7.00
CA GLN A 460 16.15 -1.25 8.04
C GLN A 460 16.01 0.24 7.68
N GLU A 461 16.30 0.64 6.44
CA GLU A 461 16.35 2.03 6.04
C GLU A 461 15.07 2.48 5.34
N LEU A 462 14.82 3.78 5.45
CA LEU A 462 13.94 4.54 4.59
C LEU A 462 14.79 5.35 3.61
N MET A 463 14.33 5.46 2.37
CA MET A 463 14.99 6.28 1.35
C MET A 463 14.00 7.00 0.44
N ILE A 464 14.45 8.07 -0.19
CA ILE A 464 13.75 8.75 -1.27
C ILE A 464 14.60 8.75 -2.53
N THR A 465 13.96 8.55 -3.68
CA THR A 465 14.62 8.56 -4.99
C THR A 465 13.94 9.57 -5.89
N ASN A 466 14.74 10.42 -6.55
CA ASN A 466 14.25 11.28 -7.61
C ASN A 466 14.20 10.49 -8.92
N LEU A 467 13.01 10.25 -9.43
CA LEU A 467 12.73 9.44 -10.62
C LEU A 467 13.15 10.12 -11.93
N THR A 468 13.48 11.41 -11.91
CA THR A 468 14.02 12.12 -13.08
C THR A 468 15.54 11.96 -13.18
N SER A 469 16.25 12.03 -12.06
CA SER A 469 17.71 11.93 -12.03
C SER A 469 18.26 10.55 -11.67
N GLY A 470 17.42 9.68 -11.11
CA GLY A 470 17.81 8.38 -10.53
C GLY A 470 18.62 8.49 -9.22
N VAL A 471 18.79 9.71 -8.69
CA VAL A 471 19.57 9.93 -7.46
C VAL A 471 18.72 9.56 -6.25
N THR A 472 19.34 8.87 -5.29
CA THR A 472 18.70 8.36 -4.08
C THR A 472 19.36 8.93 -2.84
N TRP A 473 18.55 9.21 -1.81
CA TRP A 473 18.99 9.63 -0.48
C TRP A 473 18.39 8.68 0.56
N ARG A 474 19.24 8.14 1.42
CA ARG A 474 18.83 7.37 2.60
C ARG A 474 18.60 8.33 3.76
N ILE A 475 17.51 8.15 4.51
CA ILE A 475 16.97 9.23 5.36
C ILE A 475 16.68 8.84 6.80
N ALA A 476 16.50 7.57 7.15
CA ALA A 476 16.27 7.14 8.53
C ALA A 476 16.31 5.62 8.67
N HIS A 477 16.42 5.12 9.90
CA HIS A 477 16.09 3.74 10.24
C HIS A 477 14.64 3.61 10.72
N HIS A 478 13.88 2.66 10.18
CA HIS A 478 12.50 2.41 10.59
C HIS A 478 12.36 1.48 11.81
N ARG A 479 13.38 0.65 12.08
CA ARG A 479 13.52 -0.16 13.30
C ARG A 479 12.48 -1.27 13.49
N SER A 480 12.00 -1.86 12.40
CA SER A 480 10.97 -2.90 12.46
C SER A 480 11.57 -4.30 12.42
N THR A 481 11.17 -5.16 13.35
CA THR A 481 11.68 -6.55 13.41
C THR A 481 10.64 -7.60 13.09
N GLY A 482 9.35 -7.31 13.24
CA GLY A 482 8.29 -8.31 13.13
C GLY A 482 8.19 -8.96 11.75
N ASN A 483 8.64 -8.32 10.67
CA ASN A 483 8.51 -8.84 9.29
C ASN A 483 9.83 -9.14 8.56
N TYR A 484 10.91 -9.45 9.28
CA TYR A 484 12.22 -9.70 8.63
C TYR A 484 12.30 -11.05 7.91
N SER A 485 13.20 -11.14 6.92
CA SER A 485 13.28 -12.26 5.95
C SER A 485 13.45 -13.66 6.52
N ASN A 486 13.96 -13.80 7.75
CA ASN A 486 14.25 -15.08 8.39
C ASN A 486 13.41 -15.33 9.66
N ALA A 487 12.33 -14.57 9.86
CA ALA A 487 11.43 -14.75 10.99
C ALA A 487 10.78 -16.15 10.94
N SER A 488 10.77 -16.86 12.06
CA SER A 488 9.97 -18.08 12.21
C SER A 488 8.46 -17.79 12.23
N GLN A 489 8.10 -16.56 12.63
CA GLN A 489 6.75 -16.01 12.58
C GLN A 489 6.84 -14.55 12.15
N SER A 490 6.23 -14.22 11.01
CA SER A 490 6.22 -12.87 10.45
C SER A 490 4.96 -12.12 10.84
N ASN A 491 5.10 -10.92 11.40
CA ASN A 491 4.03 -9.96 11.57
C ASN A 491 3.98 -9.05 10.34
N TYR A 492 3.03 -9.30 9.44
CA TYR A 492 2.80 -8.49 8.23
C TYR A 492 2.74 -6.99 8.53
N TRP A 493 2.07 -6.60 9.62
CA TRP A 493 1.93 -5.21 10.02
C TRP A 493 3.23 -4.55 10.47
N ALA A 494 4.30 -5.30 10.74
CA ALA A 494 5.60 -4.72 11.04
C ALA A 494 6.43 -4.40 9.77
N GLN A 495 5.94 -4.77 8.57
CA GLN A 495 6.52 -4.31 7.32
C GLN A 495 6.32 -2.80 7.17
N PRO A 496 7.34 -2.00 6.81
CA PRO A 496 7.20 -0.56 6.70
C PRO A 496 6.36 -0.18 5.47
N ASN A 497 5.08 0.10 5.69
CA ASN A 497 4.19 0.74 4.72
C ASN A 497 4.49 2.24 4.73
N VAL A 498 5.35 2.67 3.80
CA VAL A 498 5.80 4.06 3.68
C VAL A 498 4.90 4.85 2.74
N THR A 499 4.48 6.05 3.12
CA THR A 499 3.69 6.92 2.24
C THR A 499 4.08 8.37 2.44
N PHE A 500 4.24 9.09 1.33
CA PHE A 500 4.49 10.51 1.34
C PHE A 500 3.24 11.30 1.72
N SER A 501 3.45 12.48 2.31
CA SER A 501 2.48 13.57 2.22
C SER A 501 2.37 14.03 0.77
N THR A 502 1.27 14.66 0.37
CA THR A 502 1.02 15.01 -1.05
C THR A 502 2.12 15.86 -1.69
N SER A 503 2.87 16.62 -0.89
CA SER A 503 4.04 17.38 -1.30
C SER A 503 5.38 16.64 -1.24
N GLY A 504 5.42 15.49 -0.58
CA GLY A 504 6.61 14.68 -0.33
C GLY A 504 7.46 15.13 0.86
N THR A 505 7.12 16.24 1.54
CA THR A 505 7.97 16.81 2.60
C THR A 505 7.86 16.08 3.95
N ARG A 506 6.86 15.22 4.11
CA ARG A 506 6.65 14.38 5.29
C ARG A 506 6.36 12.95 4.85
N ILE A 507 6.75 11.98 5.67
CA ILE A 507 6.61 10.55 5.36
C ILE A 507 5.96 9.86 6.56
N LEU A 508 4.86 9.14 6.34
CA LEU A 508 4.33 8.21 7.32
C LEU A 508 5.00 6.84 7.14
N PHE A 509 5.33 6.19 8.24
CA PHE A 509 5.77 4.79 8.25
C PHE A 509 5.35 4.12 9.56
N ASN A 510 5.16 2.81 9.54
CA ASN A 510 4.83 2.01 10.72
C ASN A 510 6.02 1.15 11.18
N SER A 511 6.08 0.89 12.48
CA SER A 511 7.15 0.10 13.11
C SER A 511 6.74 -0.44 14.48
N ASP A 512 7.18 -1.66 14.80
CA ASP A 512 7.12 -2.22 16.15
C ASP A 512 8.27 -1.75 17.05
N TRP A 513 9.26 -1.06 16.48
CA TRP A 513 10.46 -0.57 17.14
C TRP A 513 11.31 -1.67 17.80
N GLY A 514 11.26 -2.90 17.27
CA GLY A 514 12.00 -4.04 17.81
C GLY A 514 13.53 -3.88 17.75
N ASP A 515 14.03 -3.04 16.85
CA ASP A 515 15.44 -2.66 16.73
C ASP A 515 15.75 -1.32 17.43
N GLY A 516 15.15 -1.11 18.60
CA GLY A 516 15.53 0.00 19.47
C GLY A 516 16.99 -0.08 19.92
N ASP A 517 17.51 -1.30 20.13
CA ASP A 517 18.93 -1.62 20.28
C ASP A 517 19.34 -2.61 19.18
N PRO A 518 19.90 -2.15 18.05
CA PRO A 518 20.29 -3.03 16.95
C PRO A 518 21.43 -4.00 17.29
N SER A 519 22.16 -3.77 18.40
CA SER A 519 23.13 -4.75 18.89
C SER A 519 22.47 -5.94 19.58
N ASN A 520 21.19 -5.83 19.95
CA ASN A 520 20.38 -6.85 20.63
C ASN A 520 18.91 -6.76 20.17
N PRO A 521 18.63 -7.02 18.89
CA PRO A 521 17.30 -6.81 18.33
C PRO A 521 16.25 -7.73 18.95
N VAL A 522 15.05 -7.22 19.19
CA VAL A 522 13.95 -7.97 19.79
C VAL A 522 12.95 -8.36 18.71
N VAL A 523 12.85 -9.65 18.42
CA VAL A 523 11.82 -10.20 17.52
C VAL A 523 10.61 -10.61 18.34
N ASN A 524 9.50 -9.88 18.20
CA ASN A 524 8.23 -10.23 18.84
C ASN A 524 7.09 -10.11 17.80
N PRO A 525 6.52 -11.22 17.32
CA PRO A 525 5.46 -11.19 16.32
C PRO A 525 4.15 -10.59 16.85
N ASN A 526 4.01 -10.41 18.16
CA ASN A 526 2.86 -9.79 18.81
C ASN A 526 3.16 -8.38 19.33
N ALA A 527 4.28 -7.77 18.92
CA ALA A 527 4.60 -6.40 19.31
C ALA A 527 3.58 -5.41 18.71
N ALA A 528 3.28 -4.38 19.50
CA ALA A 528 2.46 -3.26 19.07
C ALA A 528 3.16 -2.47 17.96
N VAL A 529 2.50 -2.36 16.81
CA VAL A 529 2.94 -1.57 15.66
C VAL A 529 2.31 -0.20 15.73
N ASP A 530 3.14 0.83 15.80
CA ASP A 530 2.73 2.23 15.79
C ASP A 530 3.10 2.90 14.48
N THR A 531 2.44 4.01 14.18
CA THR A 531 2.79 4.92 13.08
C THR A 531 3.62 6.10 13.57
N TYR A 532 4.57 6.48 12.74
CA TYR A 532 5.50 7.57 12.92
C TYR A 532 5.45 8.51 11.71
N VAL A 533 5.77 9.77 11.95
CA VAL A 533 5.98 10.78 10.91
C VAL A 533 7.45 11.16 10.88
N LEU A 534 8.08 11.02 9.72
CA LEU A 534 9.38 11.57 9.43
C LEU A 534 9.22 12.93 8.73
N ILE A 535 9.96 13.94 9.19
CA ILE A 535 9.95 15.30 8.63
C ILE A 535 11.24 15.52 7.84
N LEU A 536 11.13 15.80 6.54
CA LEU A 536 12.29 16.16 5.73
C LEU A 536 12.72 17.61 6.01
N PRO A 537 14.00 17.97 5.84
CA PRO A 537 14.47 19.34 6.02
C PRO A 537 13.85 20.36 5.05
N SER A 538 13.24 19.86 3.96
CA SER A 538 12.48 20.66 2.99
C SER A 538 11.10 21.09 3.50
N TYR A 539 10.62 20.55 4.63
CA TYR A 539 9.43 21.01 5.32
C TYR A 539 9.72 22.36 6.02
N ALA A 540 9.11 23.44 5.54
CA ALA A 540 9.32 24.81 6.00
C ALA A 540 8.08 25.40 6.68
#